data_AF-A0A4Q2K1W5-F1
#
_entry.id   AF-A0A4Q2K1W5-F1
#
_cell.length_a   1.000
_cell.length_b   1.000
_cell.length_c   1.000
_cell.angle_alpha   90.00
_cell.angle_beta   90.00
_cell.angle_gamma   90.00
#
_symmetry.space_group_name_H-M   'P 1'
#
loop_
_entity.id
_entity.type
_entity.pdbx_description
1 polymer ?
#
loop_
_entity_poly.entity_id
_entity_poly.type
_entity_poly.pdbx_seq_one_letter_code
_entity_poly.pdbx_strand_id
1 'polypeptide(L)'
;MRTPNASSSKAREIKVEETLTSSSPNPACCSSVEQICWNSGGRQMNNAHEHGGWTISEVERLTGLPRRDIQRCCYSGKGGLGIIKPQDSTWGRRTYSARDVATLFVVRLEKQQGLSLPEIGEKLRKRPVIGSEVEPGLLAVHIARLKERQEEVSGQLLAARALLMASQGAEPLLAGELVENEIDAQVVEALRKMADEEAEQIDAHADRVACRGWLLRSFALLAGDAHFSEASERATLALAGAIDGIHERYNVSHVAAKKILNWAFTAPGMSVVVDVWLGPGTYELLLQTLH
;
A
#
# COMPACT_ATOMS: atom_id res chain seq x y z
N MET A 1 -47.87 -42.61 54.81
CA MET A 1 -48.24 -43.94 54.28
C MET A 1 -47.41 -44.20 53.02
N ARG A 2 -46.68 -45.34 53.04
CA ARG A 2 -46.20 -46.19 51.93
C ARG A 2 -45.43 -45.58 50.73
N THR A 3 -44.18 -46.03 50.62
CA THR A 3 -43.31 -46.20 49.43
C THR A 3 -43.87 -47.28 48.47
N PRO A 4 -43.13 -47.74 47.42
CA PRO A 4 -42.60 -47.10 46.20
C PRO A 4 -42.98 -47.92 44.92
N ASN A 5 -42.47 -47.55 43.72
CA ASN A 5 -42.13 -48.44 42.57
C ASN A 5 -41.54 -47.56 41.44
N ALA A 6 -40.27 -47.67 40.99
CA ALA A 6 -39.67 -48.72 40.13
C ALA A 6 -40.55 -49.02 38.90
N SER A 7 -40.15 -48.98 37.63
CA SER A 7 -38.86 -49.11 36.94
C SER A 7 -39.11 -48.95 35.43
N SER A 8 -38.12 -48.50 34.65
CA SER A 8 -37.70 -49.10 33.35
C SER A 8 -37.06 -48.07 32.41
N SER A 9 -35.73 -48.09 32.48
CA SER A 9 -34.73 -47.94 31.42
C SER A 9 -35.21 -48.04 29.96
N LYS A 10 -34.82 -47.03 29.17
CA LYS A 10 -34.38 -47.23 27.77
C LYS A 10 -33.26 -46.24 27.45
N ALA A 11 -32.05 -46.79 27.36
CA ALA A 11 -30.87 -46.15 26.83
C ALA A 11 -31.12 -45.73 25.37
N ARG A 12 -30.77 -44.49 25.03
CA ARG A 12 -30.51 -44.07 23.65
C ARG A 12 -29.04 -43.71 23.57
N GLU A 13 -28.33 -44.53 22.80
CA GLU A 13 -26.94 -44.33 22.41
C GLU A 13 -26.78 -42.96 21.76
N ILE A 14 -25.88 -42.15 22.32
CA ILE A 14 -25.40 -40.92 21.70
C ILE A 14 -24.22 -41.34 20.82
N LYS A 15 -24.46 -41.38 19.51
CA LYS A 15 -23.41 -41.49 18.51
C LYS A 15 -22.67 -40.15 18.46
N VAL A 16 -21.51 -40.09 19.11
CA VAL A 16 -20.57 -38.96 19.01
C VAL A 16 -19.94 -39.05 17.63
N GLU A 17 -20.40 -38.20 16.71
CA GLU A 17 -19.78 -37.98 15.42
C GLU A 17 -18.87 -36.75 15.59
N GLU A 18 -17.55 -36.98 15.59
CA GLU A 18 -16.52 -35.94 15.63
C GLU A 18 -16.62 -35.07 14.36
N THR A 19 -17.35 -33.96 14.44
CA THR A 19 -17.20 -32.88 13.47
C THR A 19 -16.00 -32.03 13.86
N LEU A 20 -14.91 -32.27 13.14
CA LEU A 20 -13.73 -31.41 13.04
C LEU A 20 -14.16 -29.96 12.81
N THR A 21 -13.81 -29.10 13.76
CA THR A 21 -13.95 -27.65 13.71
C THR A 21 -13.07 -27.08 12.59
N SER A 22 -13.66 -26.79 11.42
CA SER A 22 -13.03 -25.92 10.44
C SER A 22 -13.24 -24.46 10.89
N SER A 23 -12.18 -23.86 11.41
CA SER A 23 -12.07 -22.44 11.72
C SER A 23 -12.38 -21.60 10.48
N SER A 24 -13.47 -20.82 10.55
CA SER A 24 -13.74 -19.75 9.59
C SER A 24 -12.82 -18.56 9.90
N PRO A 25 -12.13 -17.96 8.91
CA PRO A 25 -11.37 -16.75 9.14
C PRO A 25 -12.29 -15.51 9.19
N ASN A 26 -11.99 -14.61 10.12
CA ASN A 26 -12.64 -13.32 10.37
C ASN A 26 -12.83 -12.47 9.09
N PRO A 27 -14.01 -11.86 8.85
CA PRO A 27 -14.28 -11.05 7.65
C PRO A 27 -13.86 -9.57 7.76
N ALA A 28 -12.99 -9.21 8.70
CA ALA A 28 -12.77 -7.82 9.10
C ALA A 28 -11.68 -7.05 8.32
N CYS A 29 -11.36 -7.43 7.07
CA CYS A 29 -10.33 -6.75 6.28
C CYS A 29 -10.73 -6.34 4.85
N CYS A 30 -12.01 -6.43 4.46
CA CYS A 30 -12.45 -5.96 3.15
C CYS A 30 -13.38 -4.76 3.29
N SER A 31 -13.08 -3.69 2.54
CA SER A 31 -13.93 -2.50 2.44
C SER A 31 -15.33 -2.92 1.98
N SER A 32 -16.38 -2.30 2.55
CA SER A 32 -17.79 -2.60 2.23
C SER A 32 -18.15 -2.43 0.75
N VAL A 33 -17.30 -1.77 -0.04
CA VAL A 33 -17.43 -1.62 -1.50
C VAL A 33 -17.08 -2.93 -2.22
N GLU A 34 -16.17 -3.72 -1.68
CA GLU A 34 -15.72 -4.97 -2.29
C GLU A 34 -16.70 -6.11 -2.05
N GLN A 35 -17.42 -6.12 -0.93
CA GLN A 35 -18.32 -7.21 -0.54
C GLN A 35 -19.62 -7.29 -1.37
N ILE A 36 -20.08 -6.18 -1.97
CA ILE A 36 -21.32 -6.15 -2.76
C ILE A 36 -21.16 -6.90 -4.10
N CYS A 37 -19.94 -7.07 -4.61
CA CYS A 37 -19.66 -7.69 -5.91
C CYS A 37 -19.61 -9.23 -5.92
N TRP A 38 -19.63 -9.91 -4.76
CA TRP A 38 -19.36 -11.35 -4.69
C TRP A 38 -20.59 -12.24 -4.93
N ASN A 39 -21.81 -11.70 -4.76
CA ASN A 39 -23.02 -12.54 -4.64
C ASN A 39 -23.85 -12.72 -5.92
N SER A 40 -23.33 -12.44 -7.11
CA SER A 40 -24.14 -12.56 -8.34
C SER A 40 -23.33 -13.01 -9.56
N GLY A 41 -23.21 -14.32 -9.78
CA GLY A 41 -22.72 -14.81 -11.07
C GLY A 41 -22.28 -16.26 -11.20
N GLY A 42 -22.68 -17.18 -10.31
CA GLY A 42 -22.25 -18.58 -10.41
C GLY A 42 -23.31 -19.49 -11.04
N ARG A 43 -23.14 -19.88 -12.32
CA ARG A 43 -23.48 -21.25 -12.84
C ARG A 43 -23.32 -21.52 -14.35
N GLN A 44 -22.89 -20.59 -15.20
CA GLN A 44 -22.89 -20.84 -16.66
C GLN A 44 -21.60 -20.49 -17.42
N MET A 45 -20.37 -20.67 -16.90
CA MET A 45 -19.18 -20.22 -17.65
C MET A 45 -17.91 -21.08 -17.46
N ASN A 46 -18.01 -22.41 -17.57
CA ASN A 46 -16.84 -23.30 -17.42
C ASN A 46 -15.89 -23.29 -18.64
N ASN A 47 -16.35 -22.91 -19.82
CA ASN A 47 -15.56 -23.07 -21.06
C ASN A 47 -14.45 -22.00 -21.26
N ALA A 48 -14.56 -20.83 -20.63
CA ALA A 48 -13.56 -19.77 -20.80
C ALA A 48 -12.25 -20.09 -20.05
N HIS A 49 -12.40 -20.67 -18.85
CA HIS A 49 -11.29 -21.10 -18.00
C HIS A 49 -10.55 -22.31 -18.57
N GLU A 50 -11.24 -23.20 -19.30
CA GLU A 50 -10.61 -24.30 -20.05
C GLU A 50 -9.63 -23.81 -21.13
N HIS A 51 -9.85 -22.60 -21.67
CA HIS A 51 -8.98 -21.96 -22.66
C HIS A 51 -8.04 -20.92 -22.01
N GLY A 52 -7.97 -20.86 -20.68
CA GLY A 52 -7.10 -19.93 -19.95
C GLY A 52 -7.45 -18.45 -20.10
N GLY A 53 -8.71 -18.13 -20.40
CA GLY A 53 -9.16 -16.75 -20.63
C GLY A 53 -10.35 -16.34 -19.75
N TRP A 54 -10.51 -15.04 -19.58
CA TRP A 54 -11.65 -14.46 -18.84
C TRP A 54 -12.84 -14.21 -19.75
N THR A 55 -14.03 -14.26 -19.18
CA THR A 55 -15.26 -13.83 -19.85
C THR A 55 -15.46 -12.32 -19.70
N ILE A 56 -16.26 -11.72 -20.58
CA ILE A 56 -16.54 -10.28 -20.53
C ILE A 56 -17.10 -9.80 -19.18
N SER A 57 -17.91 -10.62 -18.50
CA SER A 57 -18.46 -10.26 -17.17
C SER A 57 -17.38 -10.27 -16.09
N GLU A 58 -16.41 -11.18 -16.17
CA GLU A 58 -15.26 -11.20 -15.27
C GLU A 58 -14.30 -10.04 -15.57
N VAL A 59 -14.10 -9.70 -16.84
CA VAL A 59 -13.29 -8.55 -17.26
C VAL A 59 -13.91 -7.23 -16.79
N GLU A 60 -15.23 -7.08 -16.89
CA GLU A 60 -15.95 -5.92 -16.34
C GLU A 60 -15.74 -5.80 -14.83
N ARG A 61 -15.80 -6.92 -14.10
CA ARG A 61 -15.51 -6.94 -12.65
C ARG A 61 -14.04 -6.58 -12.34
N LEU A 62 -13.09 -7.16 -13.06
CA LEU A 62 -11.64 -6.97 -12.81
C LEU A 62 -11.17 -5.56 -13.17
N THR A 63 -11.70 -5.00 -14.25
CA THR A 63 -11.25 -3.70 -14.76
C THR A 63 -12.13 -2.55 -14.29
N GLY A 64 -13.37 -2.81 -13.85
CA GLY A 64 -14.36 -1.77 -13.55
C GLY A 64 -14.75 -0.92 -14.78
N LEU A 65 -14.44 -1.39 -15.99
CA LEU A 65 -14.81 -0.75 -17.24
C LEU A 65 -16.19 -1.29 -17.68
N PRO A 66 -17.15 -0.42 -18.05
CA PRO A 66 -18.50 -0.89 -18.37
C PRO A 66 -18.49 -1.77 -19.62
N ARG A 67 -19.36 -2.78 -19.65
CA ARG A 67 -19.48 -3.75 -20.74
C ARG A 67 -19.48 -3.13 -22.14
N ARG A 68 -20.19 -2.00 -22.31
CA ARG A 68 -20.27 -1.27 -23.59
C ARG A 68 -18.90 -0.78 -24.07
N ASP A 69 -18.08 -0.27 -23.17
CA ASP A 69 -16.75 0.23 -23.51
C ASP A 69 -15.80 -0.93 -23.83
N ILE A 70 -15.85 -2.01 -23.05
CA ILE A 70 -15.11 -3.25 -23.34
C ILE A 70 -15.44 -3.73 -24.76
N GLN A 71 -16.73 -3.78 -25.10
CA GLN A 71 -17.16 -4.18 -26.44
C GLN A 71 -16.61 -3.25 -27.53
N ARG A 72 -16.69 -1.93 -27.33
CA ARG A 72 -16.14 -0.93 -28.28
C ARG A 72 -14.63 -1.06 -28.48
N CYS A 73 -13.90 -1.54 -27.47
CA CYS A 73 -12.48 -1.84 -27.61
C CYS A 73 -12.20 -3.07 -28.48
N CYS A 74 -13.15 -4.02 -28.61
CA CYS A 74 -12.93 -5.31 -29.29
C CYS A 74 -13.15 -5.29 -30.81
N TYR A 75 -14.09 -4.51 -31.34
CA TYR A 75 -14.41 -4.54 -32.77
C TYR A 75 -13.88 -3.30 -33.49
N SER A 76 -13.54 -3.47 -34.77
CA SER A 76 -13.14 -2.40 -35.67
C SER A 76 -14.32 -1.96 -36.52
N GLY A 77 -14.50 -0.65 -36.76
CA GLY A 77 -15.57 -0.12 -37.62
C GLY A 77 -16.32 1.06 -37.00
N LYS A 78 -17.55 1.35 -37.45
CA LYS A 78 -18.35 2.49 -36.93
C LYS A 78 -18.55 2.37 -35.41
N GLY A 79 -17.89 3.25 -34.67
CA GLY A 79 -17.97 3.34 -33.21
C GLY A 79 -17.10 2.34 -32.43
N GLY A 80 -16.40 1.42 -33.11
CA GLY A 80 -15.45 0.47 -32.53
C GLY A 80 -14.01 0.90 -32.78
N LEU A 81 -13.14 0.66 -31.80
CA LEU A 81 -11.76 1.18 -31.79
C LEU A 81 -10.70 0.13 -32.12
N GLY A 82 -11.06 -1.16 -32.14
CA GLY A 82 -10.15 -2.26 -32.45
C GLY A 82 -8.86 -2.26 -31.60
N ILE A 83 -8.96 -1.82 -30.34
CA ILE A 83 -7.84 -1.72 -29.39
C ILE A 83 -7.35 -3.11 -28.99
N ILE A 84 -8.26 -4.05 -28.79
CA ILE A 84 -7.96 -5.45 -28.44
C ILE A 84 -8.61 -6.42 -29.43
N LYS A 85 -7.99 -7.57 -29.63
CA LYS A 85 -8.51 -8.67 -30.45
C LYS A 85 -8.54 -9.94 -29.59
N PRO A 86 -9.67 -10.24 -28.91
CA PRO A 86 -9.79 -11.41 -28.05
C PRO A 86 -9.61 -12.71 -28.86
N GLN A 87 -9.17 -13.78 -28.20
CA GLN A 87 -8.80 -15.06 -28.83
C GLN A 87 -10.00 -15.71 -29.56
N ASP A 88 -11.17 -15.71 -28.93
CA ASP A 88 -12.45 -15.93 -29.62
C ASP A 88 -13.16 -14.59 -29.75
N SER A 89 -13.47 -14.17 -30.98
CA SER A 89 -14.18 -12.92 -31.26
C SER A 89 -15.69 -13.12 -31.49
N THR A 90 -16.13 -14.38 -31.49
CA THR A 90 -17.53 -14.77 -31.69
C THR A 90 -18.40 -14.22 -30.57
N TRP A 91 -19.54 -13.63 -30.95
CA TRP A 91 -20.41 -12.97 -29.98
C TRP A 91 -20.94 -13.98 -28.96
N GLY A 92 -20.74 -13.70 -27.66
CA GLY A 92 -21.15 -14.58 -26.57
C GLY A 92 -20.13 -15.65 -26.13
N ARG A 93 -19.03 -15.85 -26.89
CA ARG A 93 -17.96 -16.81 -26.53
C ARG A 93 -16.58 -16.18 -26.33
N ARG A 94 -16.52 -14.85 -26.28
CA ARG A 94 -15.23 -14.15 -26.21
C ARG A 94 -14.45 -14.48 -24.94
N THR A 95 -13.21 -14.90 -25.14
CA THR A 95 -12.21 -15.11 -24.10
C THR A 95 -11.14 -14.02 -24.20
N TYR A 96 -10.84 -13.42 -23.06
CA TYR A 96 -9.86 -12.34 -22.95
C TYR A 96 -8.59 -12.89 -22.31
N SER A 97 -7.43 -12.57 -22.88
CA SER A 97 -6.14 -12.92 -22.30
C SER A 97 -5.73 -11.94 -21.21
N ALA A 98 -4.68 -12.26 -20.45
CA ALA A 98 -4.14 -11.37 -19.41
C ALA A 98 -3.68 -10.02 -20.02
N ARG A 99 -3.13 -10.06 -21.24
CA ARG A 99 -2.74 -8.87 -22.00
C ARG A 99 -3.95 -8.00 -22.38
N ASP A 100 -5.08 -8.61 -22.73
CA ASP A 100 -6.31 -7.88 -23.03
C ASP A 100 -6.85 -7.21 -21.77
N VAL A 101 -6.86 -7.91 -20.64
CA VAL A 101 -7.29 -7.38 -19.33
C VAL A 101 -6.41 -6.20 -18.92
N ALA A 102 -5.08 -6.35 -19.02
CA ALA A 102 -4.14 -5.26 -18.73
C ALA A 102 -4.39 -4.03 -19.62
N THR A 103 -4.68 -4.25 -20.91
CA THR A 103 -4.99 -3.17 -21.85
C THR A 103 -6.28 -2.45 -21.47
N LEU A 104 -7.34 -3.20 -21.13
CA LEU A 104 -8.62 -2.64 -20.70
C LEU A 104 -8.52 -1.92 -19.35
N PHE A 105 -7.64 -2.39 -18.45
CA PHE A 105 -7.35 -1.69 -17.21
C PHE A 105 -6.66 -0.34 -17.47
N VAL A 106 -5.69 -0.27 -18.39
CA VAL A 106 -5.11 1.02 -18.81
C VAL A 106 -6.17 1.93 -19.42
N VAL A 107 -7.07 1.41 -20.27
CA VAL A 107 -8.20 2.20 -20.80
C VAL A 107 -9.06 2.77 -19.66
N ARG A 108 -9.33 1.98 -18.62
CA ARG A 108 -10.07 2.43 -17.45
C ARG A 108 -9.37 3.57 -16.70
N LEU A 109 -8.05 3.49 -16.53
CA LEU A 109 -7.25 4.52 -15.85
C LEU A 109 -7.23 5.83 -16.65
N GLU A 110 -7.01 5.76 -17.96
CA GLU A 110 -6.98 6.95 -18.84
C GLU A 110 -8.36 7.63 -18.91
N LYS A 111 -9.43 6.84 -18.94
CA LYS A 111 -10.80 7.39 -18.89
C LYS A 111 -11.09 8.12 -17.57
N GLN A 112 -10.51 7.64 -16.47
CA GLN A 112 -10.59 8.29 -15.15
C GLN A 112 -9.90 9.66 -15.12
N GLN A 113 -8.93 9.86 -16.02
CA GLN A 113 -8.25 11.14 -16.24
C GLN A 113 -9.01 12.05 -17.23
N GLY A 114 -10.20 11.65 -17.69
CA GLY A 114 -11.08 12.44 -18.55
C GLY A 114 -10.88 12.22 -20.06
N LEU A 115 -10.00 11.31 -20.46
CA LEU A 115 -9.78 11.02 -21.88
C LEU A 115 -10.96 10.25 -22.49
N SER A 116 -11.29 10.59 -23.74
CA SER A 116 -12.28 9.86 -24.51
C SER A 116 -11.71 8.55 -25.06
N LEU A 117 -12.56 7.54 -25.28
CA LEU A 117 -12.10 6.25 -25.81
C LEU A 117 -11.31 6.35 -27.13
N PRO A 118 -11.68 7.19 -28.11
CA PRO A 118 -10.88 7.38 -29.33
C PRO A 118 -9.47 7.90 -29.05
N GLU A 119 -9.33 8.90 -28.18
CA GLU A 119 -8.01 9.46 -27.79
C GLU A 119 -7.15 8.40 -27.09
N ILE A 120 -7.76 7.60 -26.22
CA ILE A 120 -7.10 6.48 -25.56
C ILE A 120 -6.62 5.46 -26.60
N GLY A 121 -7.44 5.16 -27.61
CA GLY A 121 -7.06 4.28 -28.73
C GLY A 121 -5.86 4.80 -29.52
N GLU A 122 -5.82 6.09 -29.84
CA GLU A 122 -4.66 6.74 -30.47
C GLU A 122 -3.41 6.64 -29.58
N LYS A 123 -3.56 6.91 -28.28
CA LYS A 123 -2.47 6.85 -27.30
C LYS A 123 -1.89 5.44 -27.19
N LEU A 124 -2.74 4.42 -27.13
CA LEU A 124 -2.34 3.02 -27.07
C LEU A 124 -1.66 2.54 -28.35
N ARG A 125 -2.01 3.11 -29.51
CA ARG A 125 -1.32 2.82 -30.78
C ARG A 125 0.07 3.45 -30.84
N LYS A 126 0.25 4.65 -30.27
CA LYS A 126 1.56 5.31 -30.17
C LYS A 126 2.45 4.67 -29.11
N ARG A 127 1.87 4.29 -27.96
CA ARG A 127 2.57 3.68 -26.85
C ARG A 127 1.79 2.48 -26.34
N PRO A 128 2.22 1.24 -26.63
CA PRO A 128 1.52 0.05 -26.21
C PRO A 128 1.54 -0.14 -24.68
N VAL A 129 0.61 -0.97 -24.20
CA VAL A 129 0.47 -1.34 -22.77
C VAL A 129 1.69 -2.10 -22.28
N ILE A 130 2.15 -3.04 -23.11
CA ILE A 130 3.39 -3.79 -22.91
C ILE A 130 4.49 -3.03 -23.64
N GLY A 131 5.53 -2.66 -22.90
CA GLY A 131 6.72 -2.01 -23.43
C GLY A 131 7.70 -3.00 -24.06
N SER A 132 8.72 -2.47 -24.72
CA SER A 132 9.93 -3.25 -25.00
C SER A 132 10.85 -3.18 -23.77
N GLU A 133 11.97 -3.91 -23.78
CA GLU A 133 13.00 -3.75 -22.76
C GLU A 133 13.55 -2.31 -22.69
N VAL A 134 13.48 -1.57 -23.81
CA VAL A 134 14.05 -0.23 -23.95
C VAL A 134 13.07 0.88 -23.56
N GLU A 135 11.77 0.67 -23.74
CA GLU A 135 10.74 1.66 -23.39
C GLU A 135 9.64 1.09 -22.49
N PRO A 136 9.42 1.66 -21.29
CA PRO A 136 8.39 1.17 -20.39
C PRO A 136 7.00 1.36 -21.03
N GLY A 137 6.20 0.29 -21.02
CA GLY A 137 4.82 0.31 -21.50
C GLY A 137 3.92 1.21 -20.64
N LEU A 138 2.73 1.54 -21.13
CA LEU A 138 1.81 2.43 -20.40
C LEU A 138 1.44 1.90 -19.01
N LEU A 139 1.37 0.58 -18.81
CA LEU A 139 1.06 0.03 -17.50
C LEU A 139 2.16 0.32 -16.48
N ALA A 140 3.43 0.20 -16.88
CA ALA A 140 4.57 0.53 -16.01
C ALA A 140 4.58 2.03 -15.63
N VAL A 141 4.23 2.91 -16.58
CA VAL A 141 4.07 4.34 -16.30
C VAL A 141 2.95 4.60 -15.30
N HIS A 142 1.82 3.92 -15.42
CA HIS A 142 0.73 4.04 -14.46
C HIS A 142 1.10 3.48 -13.08
N ILE A 143 1.86 2.39 -13.01
CA ILE A 143 2.39 1.86 -11.74
C ILE A 143 3.27 2.91 -11.06
N ALA A 144 4.20 3.53 -11.78
CA ALA A 144 5.05 4.59 -11.22
C ALA A 144 4.22 5.77 -10.68
N ARG A 145 3.26 6.26 -11.46
CA ARG A 145 2.36 7.36 -11.03
C ARG A 145 1.49 6.99 -9.84
N LEU A 146 1.03 5.74 -9.75
CA LEU A 146 0.24 5.27 -8.62
C LEU A 146 1.09 5.18 -7.35
N LYS A 147 2.36 4.79 -7.47
CA LYS A 147 3.32 4.83 -6.36
C LYS A 147 3.57 6.26 -5.88
N GLU A 148 3.84 7.20 -6.80
CA GLU A 148 3.99 8.63 -6.46
C GLU A 148 2.76 9.15 -5.71
N ARG A 149 1.55 8.82 -6.19
CA ARG A 149 0.30 9.22 -5.52
C ARG A 149 0.10 8.53 -4.18
N GLN A 150 0.52 7.28 -4.04
CA GLN A 150 0.48 6.57 -2.76
C GLN A 150 1.38 7.27 -1.73
N GLU A 151 2.59 7.66 -2.13
CA GLU A 151 3.52 8.42 -1.30
C GLU A 151 2.94 9.78 -0.91
N GLU A 152 2.35 10.52 -1.86
CA GLU A 152 1.70 11.80 -1.59
C GLU A 152 0.55 11.66 -0.57
N VAL A 153 -0.35 10.70 -0.76
CA VAL A 153 -1.48 10.46 0.15
C VAL A 153 -1.00 10.00 1.53
N SER A 154 0.08 9.22 1.59
CA SER A 154 0.68 8.79 2.86
C SER A 154 1.25 9.98 3.62
N GLY A 155 1.92 10.90 2.92
CA GLY A 155 2.40 12.15 3.51
C GLY A 155 1.29 13.08 3.98
N GLN A 156 0.21 13.22 3.19
CA GLN A 156 -0.97 13.98 3.60
C GLN A 156 -1.61 13.40 4.86
N LEU A 157 -1.70 12.06 4.95
CA LEU A 157 -2.23 11.38 6.13
C LEU A 157 -1.34 11.60 7.36
N LEU A 158 -0.03 11.52 7.18
CA LEU A 158 0.95 11.75 8.24
C LEU A 158 0.84 13.19 8.78
N ALA A 159 0.83 14.19 7.89
CA ALA A 159 0.64 15.59 8.24
C ALA A 159 -0.71 15.85 8.94
N ALA A 160 -1.79 15.25 8.44
CA ALA A 160 -3.11 15.36 9.05
C ALA A 160 -3.15 14.78 10.47
N ARG A 161 -2.46 13.65 10.72
CA ARG A 161 -2.33 13.07 12.07
C ARG A 161 -1.58 14.00 13.02
N ALA A 162 -0.46 14.59 12.58
CA ALA A 162 0.31 15.53 13.38
C ALA A 162 -0.52 16.79 13.72
N LEU A 163 -1.19 17.37 12.73
CA LEU A 163 -2.05 18.54 12.94
C LEU A 163 -3.25 18.24 13.84
N LEU A 164 -3.83 17.04 13.75
CA LEU A 164 -4.89 16.60 14.64
C LEU A 164 -4.40 16.54 16.09
N MET A 165 -3.25 15.92 16.34
CA MET A 165 -2.62 15.87 17.67
C MET A 165 -2.39 17.28 18.22
N ALA A 166 -1.79 18.17 17.42
CA ALA A 166 -1.56 19.56 17.81
C ALA A 166 -2.86 20.30 18.15
N SER A 167 -3.90 20.13 17.32
CA SER A 167 -5.21 20.77 17.54
C SER A 167 -5.92 20.29 18.81
N GLN A 168 -5.62 19.08 19.26
CA GLN A 168 -6.18 18.49 20.49
C GLN A 168 -5.36 18.85 21.74
N GLY A 169 -4.27 19.64 21.59
CA GLY A 169 -3.37 19.96 22.68
C GLY A 169 -2.57 18.74 23.16
N ALA A 170 -2.34 17.76 22.29
CA ALA A 170 -1.52 16.61 22.61
C ALA A 170 -0.09 17.06 22.96
N GLU A 171 0.51 16.40 23.96
CA GLU A 171 1.88 16.67 24.38
C GLU A 171 2.87 16.51 23.20
N PRO A 172 3.90 17.37 23.07
CA PRO A 172 4.92 17.27 22.02
C PRO A 172 5.57 15.89 21.92
N LEU A 173 5.58 15.14 23.02
CA LEU A 173 6.06 13.75 23.08
C LEU A 173 5.33 12.83 22.09
N LEU A 174 4.02 12.98 21.91
CA LEU A 174 3.22 12.15 20.99
C LEU A 174 3.54 12.42 19.52
N ALA A 175 3.85 13.68 19.18
CA ALA A 175 4.31 14.04 17.84
C ALA A 175 5.71 13.48 17.57
N GLY A 176 6.62 13.53 18.54
CA GLY A 176 7.94 12.91 18.41
C GLY A 176 7.90 11.38 18.30
N GLU A 177 6.99 10.72 19.01
CA GLU A 177 6.75 9.28 18.83
C GLU A 177 6.24 8.95 17.41
N LEU A 178 5.39 9.80 16.84
CA LEU A 178 4.92 9.64 15.46
C LEU A 178 6.09 9.73 14.46
N VAL A 179 6.99 10.71 14.62
CA VAL A 179 8.21 10.83 13.81
C VAL A 179 9.10 9.61 13.98
N GLU A 180 9.34 9.16 15.21
CA GLU A 180 10.20 8.01 15.47
C GLU A 180 9.66 6.73 14.83
N ASN A 181 8.34 6.47 14.94
CA ASN A 181 7.72 5.31 14.30
C ASN A 181 7.82 5.37 12.77
N GLU A 182 7.71 6.55 12.18
CA GLU A 182 7.85 6.76 10.74
C GLU A 182 9.30 6.51 10.28
N ILE A 183 10.28 7.06 11.00
CA ILE A 183 11.70 6.81 10.72
C ILE A 183 12.01 5.32 10.86
N ASP A 184 11.56 4.66 11.94
CA ASP A 184 11.77 3.22 12.16
C ASP A 184 11.16 2.40 11.01
N ALA A 185 9.93 2.71 10.57
CA ALA A 185 9.27 2.03 9.45
C ALA A 185 10.06 2.18 8.15
N GLN A 186 10.56 3.39 7.88
CA GLN A 186 11.38 3.68 6.71
C GLN A 186 12.73 2.96 6.78
N VAL A 187 13.42 2.93 7.91
CA VAL A 187 14.68 2.20 8.07
C VAL A 187 14.48 0.72 7.78
N VAL A 188 13.41 0.10 8.31
CA VAL A 188 13.09 -1.31 8.06
C VAL A 188 12.84 -1.57 6.57
N GLU A 189 12.11 -0.68 5.89
CA GLU A 189 11.86 -0.81 4.46
C GLU A 189 13.14 -0.61 3.62
N ALA A 190 14.02 0.32 4.00
CA ALA A 190 15.30 0.53 3.33
C ALA A 190 16.23 -0.69 3.50
N LEU A 191 16.31 -1.24 4.72
CA LEU A 191 17.05 -2.47 4.99
C LEU A 191 16.49 -3.65 4.20
N ARG A 192 15.16 -3.75 4.09
CA ARG A 192 14.50 -4.78 3.27
C ARG A 192 14.87 -4.67 1.80
N LYS A 193 14.82 -3.45 1.22
CA LYS A 193 15.19 -3.23 -0.18
C LYS A 193 16.65 -3.59 -0.45
N MET A 194 17.55 -3.26 0.47
CA MET A 194 18.96 -3.66 0.36
C MET A 194 19.13 -5.18 0.47
N ALA A 195 18.38 -5.86 1.35
CA ALA A 195 18.41 -7.32 1.48
C ALA A 195 17.80 -8.05 0.26
N ASP A 196 16.78 -7.47 -0.40
CA ASP A 196 16.21 -7.99 -1.64
C ASP A 196 17.19 -7.81 -2.83
N GLU A 197 18.13 -6.85 -2.75
CA GLU A 197 19.26 -6.69 -3.68
C GLU A 197 20.48 -7.58 -3.31
N GLU A 198 20.65 -7.89 -2.02
CA GLU A 198 21.71 -8.74 -1.44
C GLU A 198 21.19 -10.12 -0.99
N ALA A 199 20.28 -10.74 -1.75
CA ALA A 199 19.81 -12.10 -1.47
C ALA A 199 20.87 -13.18 -1.80
N GLU A 200 22.08 -13.01 -1.27
CA GLU A 200 22.98 -14.05 -0.76
C GLU A 200 23.75 -13.46 0.44
N GLN A 201 23.11 -13.18 1.58
CA GLN A 201 23.56 -13.67 2.89
C GLN A 201 22.76 -13.08 4.07
N ILE A 202 22.37 -14.02 4.94
CA ILE A 202 22.26 -13.93 6.40
C ILE A 202 20.91 -13.53 7.00
N ASP A 203 20.41 -14.56 7.66
CA ASP A 203 19.31 -14.67 8.61
C ASP A 203 19.58 -13.88 9.91
N ALA A 204 18.50 -13.72 10.68
CA ALA A 204 18.39 -13.19 12.03
C ALA A 204 18.18 -11.68 12.16
N HIS A 205 16.91 -11.27 12.33
CA HIS A 205 16.57 -10.09 13.14
C HIS A 205 15.18 -10.21 13.80
N ALA A 206 15.06 -11.20 14.68
CA ALA A 206 13.97 -11.29 15.65
C ALA A 206 14.46 -10.79 17.02
N ASP A 207 14.76 -9.49 17.17
CA ASP A 207 14.73 -8.81 18.50
C ASP A 207 14.88 -7.26 18.45
N ARG A 208 14.06 -6.53 17.66
CA ARG A 208 14.19 -5.05 17.52
C ARG A 208 13.06 -4.22 18.14
N VAL A 209 12.55 -4.63 19.30
CA VAL A 209 11.48 -3.90 20.02
C VAL A 209 12.00 -2.99 21.16
N ALA A 210 13.29 -2.97 21.49
CA ALA A 210 13.67 -2.53 22.84
C ALA A 210 14.00 -1.03 23.10
N CYS A 211 13.96 -0.11 22.14
CA CYS A 211 14.40 1.29 22.41
C CYS A 211 13.51 2.38 21.81
N ARG A 212 12.25 2.48 22.24
CA ARG A 212 11.42 3.66 21.97
C ARG A 212 11.99 4.94 22.61
N GLY A 213 11.74 6.09 21.99
CA GLY A 213 12.10 7.42 22.47
C GLY A 213 13.56 7.82 22.22
N TRP A 214 14.29 7.11 21.37
CA TRP A 214 15.67 7.48 21.03
C TRP A 214 15.71 8.80 20.28
N LEU A 215 14.77 9.03 19.37
CA LEU A 215 14.69 10.27 18.61
C LEU A 215 14.27 11.42 19.54
N LEU A 216 13.33 11.16 20.45
CA LEU A 216 12.96 12.13 21.48
C LEU A 216 14.15 12.60 22.30
N ARG A 217 15.04 11.68 22.72
CA ARG A 217 16.23 12.02 23.51
C ARG A 217 17.22 12.85 22.69
N SER A 218 17.45 12.49 21.44
CA SER A 218 18.37 13.22 20.56
C SER A 218 17.89 14.64 20.26
N PHE A 219 16.58 14.83 20.12
CA PHE A 219 15.99 16.13 19.76
C PHE A 219 15.46 16.93 20.96
N ALA A 220 15.63 16.44 22.20
CA ALA A 220 15.16 17.12 23.41
C ALA A 220 15.72 18.55 23.55
N LEU A 221 16.93 18.80 23.05
CA LEU A 221 17.58 20.13 23.08
C LEU A 221 16.96 21.15 22.10
N LEU A 222 16.18 20.67 21.12
CA LEU A 222 15.47 21.50 20.15
C LEU A 222 14.03 21.80 20.55
N ALA A 223 13.47 21.04 21.51
CA ALA A 223 12.13 21.29 22.03
C ALA A 223 12.15 22.48 23.00
N GLY A 224 11.85 23.69 22.49
CA GLY A 224 11.69 24.92 23.28
C GLY A 224 12.17 26.19 22.57
N ASP A 225 11.70 27.36 23.03
CA ASP A 225 12.03 28.69 22.48
C ASP A 225 13.55 28.97 22.55
N ALA A 226 14.27 28.60 21.49
CA ALA A 226 15.69 28.86 21.36
C ALA A 226 15.94 30.10 20.49
N HIS A 227 16.85 30.97 20.94
CA HIS A 227 17.38 32.04 20.11
C HIS A 227 18.11 31.45 18.89
N PHE A 228 17.82 31.96 17.70
CA PHE A 228 18.34 31.47 16.40
C PHE A 228 19.87 31.24 16.35
N SER A 229 20.66 31.97 17.15
CA SER A 229 22.14 31.84 17.17
C SER A 229 22.65 30.51 17.71
N GLU A 230 21.92 29.85 18.62
CA GLU A 230 22.31 28.55 19.19
C GLU A 230 21.57 27.38 18.51
N ALA A 231 20.58 27.67 17.66
CA ALA A 231 19.72 26.66 17.05
C ALA A 231 20.49 25.73 16.11
N SER A 232 21.45 26.26 15.34
CA SER A 232 22.28 25.47 14.39
C SER A 232 23.21 24.48 15.11
N GLU A 233 23.84 24.90 16.21
CA GLU A 233 24.70 24.01 17.00
C GLU A 233 23.88 22.90 17.68
N ARG A 234 22.72 23.24 18.23
CA ARG A 234 21.78 22.27 18.81
C ARG A 234 21.24 21.30 17.76
N ALA A 235 20.95 21.78 16.55
CA ALA A 235 20.54 20.94 15.42
C ALA A 235 21.63 19.94 15.03
N THR A 236 22.88 20.40 14.97
CA THR A 236 24.04 19.54 14.68
C THR A 236 24.20 18.44 15.72
N LEU A 237 24.13 18.79 17.02
CA LEU A 237 24.21 17.82 18.11
C LEU A 237 23.04 16.82 18.11
N ALA A 238 21.82 17.30 17.86
CA ALA A 238 20.65 16.44 17.78
C ALA A 238 20.74 15.43 16.63
N LEU A 239 21.19 15.89 15.45
CA LEU A 239 21.40 15.04 14.29
C LEU A 239 22.53 14.03 14.51
N ALA A 240 23.64 14.42 15.14
CA ALA A 240 24.71 13.50 15.49
C ALA A 240 24.21 12.38 16.42
N GLY A 241 23.50 12.74 17.51
CA GLY A 241 22.90 11.76 18.41
C GLY A 241 21.85 10.88 17.72
N ALA A 242 21.14 11.40 16.73
CA ALA A 242 20.20 10.61 15.94
C ALA A 242 20.89 9.60 15.01
N ILE A 243 22.00 10.01 14.36
CA ILE A 243 22.83 9.14 13.53
C ILE A 243 23.44 8.03 14.37
N ASP A 244 23.96 8.35 15.56
CA ASP A 244 24.48 7.37 16.51
C ASP A 244 23.39 6.38 16.94
N GLY A 245 22.18 6.87 17.23
CA GLY A 245 21.03 6.02 17.56
C GLY A 245 20.67 5.03 16.44
N ILE A 246 20.69 5.48 15.17
CA ILE A 246 20.46 4.59 14.02
C ILE A 246 21.61 3.60 13.85
N HIS A 247 22.86 4.05 13.96
CA HIS A 247 24.05 3.22 13.86
C HIS A 247 24.00 2.06 14.86
N GLU A 248 23.77 2.37 16.14
CA GLU A 248 23.72 1.37 17.22
C GLU A 248 22.54 0.42 17.07
N ARG A 249 21.35 0.93 16.74
CA ARG A 249 20.11 0.14 16.68
C ARG A 249 20.02 -0.75 15.46
N TYR A 250 20.52 -0.28 14.32
CA TYR A 250 20.41 -0.98 13.05
C TYR A 250 21.69 -1.66 12.60
N ASN A 251 22.80 -1.45 13.33
CA ASN A 251 24.13 -1.97 13.01
C ASN A 251 24.58 -1.59 11.58
N VAL A 252 24.36 -0.33 11.20
CA VAL A 252 24.72 0.23 9.89
C VAL A 252 25.79 1.29 10.07
N SER A 253 26.68 1.50 9.08
CA SER A 253 27.70 2.57 9.19
C SER A 253 27.08 3.96 9.43
N HIS A 254 27.80 4.88 10.07
CA HIS A 254 27.35 6.28 10.23
C HIS A 254 26.99 6.97 8.91
N VAL A 255 27.67 6.63 7.82
CA VAL A 255 27.36 7.14 6.48
C VAL A 255 26.00 6.62 6.00
N ALA A 256 25.71 5.33 6.22
CA ALA A 256 24.41 4.75 5.91
C ALA A 256 23.32 5.34 6.83
N ALA A 257 23.59 5.48 8.13
CA ALA A 257 22.68 6.09 9.09
C ALA A 257 22.32 7.54 8.72
N LYS A 258 23.31 8.36 8.32
CA LYS A 258 23.07 9.72 7.81
C LYS A 258 22.19 9.73 6.56
N LYS A 259 22.45 8.82 5.60
CA LYS A 259 21.64 8.70 4.38
C LYS A 259 20.19 8.30 4.69
N ILE A 260 20.01 7.33 5.60
CA ILE A 260 18.69 6.88 6.04
C ILE A 260 17.93 8.02 6.73
N LEU A 261 18.60 8.74 7.65
CA LEU A 261 18.00 9.87 8.35
C LEU A 261 17.61 10.99 7.38
N ASN A 262 18.47 11.31 6.40
CA ASN A 262 18.16 12.29 5.37
C ASN A 262 16.96 11.86 4.53
N TRP A 263 16.95 10.61 4.06
CA TRP A 263 15.83 10.06 3.31
C TRP A 263 14.51 10.15 4.10
N ALA A 264 14.57 9.81 5.39
CA ALA A 264 13.41 9.87 6.27
C ALA A 264 12.89 11.30 6.46
N PHE A 265 13.76 12.28 6.67
CA PHE A 265 13.31 13.68 6.74
C PHE A 265 12.75 14.20 5.41
N THR A 266 13.26 13.73 4.27
CA THR A 266 12.73 14.12 2.95
C THR A 266 11.41 13.43 2.57
N ALA A 267 10.90 12.52 3.39
CA ALA A 267 9.66 11.81 3.09
C ALA A 267 8.44 12.76 3.11
N PRO A 268 7.41 12.52 2.27
CA PRO A 268 6.20 13.33 2.24
C PRO A 268 5.56 13.50 3.62
N GLY A 269 5.20 14.74 3.97
CA GLY A 269 4.52 15.06 5.23
C GLY A 269 5.44 15.30 6.43
N MET A 270 6.71 14.92 6.37
CA MET A 270 7.65 15.05 7.50
C MET A 270 7.94 16.48 7.91
N SER A 271 7.96 17.42 6.96
CA SER A 271 8.12 18.85 7.27
C SER A 271 7.08 19.36 8.26
N VAL A 272 5.82 18.99 8.06
CA VAL A 272 4.71 19.37 8.95
C VAL A 272 4.86 18.68 10.30
N VAL A 273 5.19 17.38 10.34
CA VAL A 273 5.29 16.67 11.61
C VAL A 273 6.44 17.21 12.47
N VAL A 274 7.59 17.46 11.86
CA VAL A 274 8.77 17.99 12.55
C VAL A 274 8.49 19.38 13.11
N ASP A 275 7.88 20.27 12.32
CA ASP A 275 7.54 21.61 12.79
C ASP A 275 6.43 21.60 13.86
N VAL A 276 5.47 20.69 13.78
CA VAL A 276 4.47 20.49 14.83
C VAL A 276 5.11 19.98 16.12
N TRP A 277 6.12 19.12 16.02
CA TRP A 277 6.79 18.53 17.16
C TRP A 277 7.76 19.50 17.84
N LEU A 278 8.68 20.09 17.08
CA LEU A 278 9.82 20.85 17.59
C LEU A 278 9.61 22.37 17.50
N GLY A 279 8.57 22.81 16.80
CA GLY A 279 8.27 24.22 16.58
C GLY A 279 8.56 24.67 15.14
N PRO A 280 7.93 25.78 14.72
CA PRO A 280 7.94 26.23 13.33
C PRO A 280 9.35 26.56 12.83
N GLY A 281 9.69 26.10 11.61
CA GLY A 281 10.97 26.36 10.97
C GLY A 281 12.11 25.43 11.41
N THR A 282 11.84 24.48 12.31
CA THR A 282 12.84 23.51 12.75
C THR A 282 13.18 22.52 11.65
N TYR A 283 12.22 22.15 10.82
CA TYR A 283 12.46 21.25 9.69
C TYR A 283 13.53 21.80 8.73
N GLU A 284 13.40 23.06 8.32
CA GLU A 284 14.35 23.71 7.41
C GLU A 284 15.75 23.79 8.01
N LEU A 285 15.85 24.08 9.32
CA LEU A 285 17.12 24.10 10.04
C LEU A 285 17.81 22.72 10.04
N LEU A 286 17.04 21.65 10.29
CA LEU A 286 17.55 20.28 10.28
C LEU A 286 17.99 19.86 8.88
N LEU A 287 17.21 20.19 7.85
CA LEU A 287 17.52 19.85 6.47
C LEU A 287 18.80 20.57 5.98
N GLN A 288 18.99 21.83 6.37
CA GLN A 288 20.23 22.57 6.08
C GLN A 288 21.45 21.98 6.76
N THR A 289 21.29 21.41 7.97
CA THR A 289 22.39 20.85 8.74
C THR A 289 22.74 19.42 8.30
N LEU A 290 21.78 18.70 7.69
CA LEU A 290 21.99 17.37 7.13
C LEU A 290 22.78 17.38 5.82
N HIS A 291 22.73 18.46 5.04
CA HIS A 291 23.46 18.62 3.78
C HIS A 291 24.88 19.13 3.99
#